data_AF-A0A5R8YE66-F1
#
_entry.id   AF-A0A5R8YE66-F1
#
_cell.length_a   1.000
_cell.length_b   1.000
_cell.length_c   1.000
_cell.angle_alpha   90.00
_cell.angle_beta   90.00
_cell.angle_gamma   90.00
#
_symmetry.space_group_name_H-M   'P 1'
#
loop_
_entity.id
_entity.type
_entity.pdbx_description
1 polymer ?
#
loop_
_entity_poly.entity_id
_entity_poly.type
_entity_poly.pdbx_seq_one_letter_code
_entity_poly.pdbx_strand_id
1 'polypeptide(L)'
;MSLILTPNIESPDCFYEALTVAQRDLSEADANDMNARLVLILANQVGCLEDLKQAIELASPAALLDENAGDAPQASGFAAAE
;
A
#
# COMPACT_ATOMS: atom_id res chain seq x y z
N MET A 1 -14.05 -0.67 2.47
CA MET A 1 -14.07 0.68 1.85
C MET A 1 -13.15 0.60 0.64
N SER A 2 -13.16 1.53 -0.31
CA SER A 2 -12.25 1.41 -1.46
C SER A 2 -10.80 1.60 -1.02
N LEU A 3 -9.92 0.70 -1.46
CA LEU A 3 -8.49 0.77 -1.21
C LEU A 3 -7.92 2.10 -1.73
N ILE A 4 -7.25 2.87 -0.88
CA ILE A 4 -6.58 4.11 -1.29
C ILE A 4 -5.18 3.74 -1.79
N LEU A 5 -5.04 3.65 -3.11
CA LEU A 5 -3.75 3.43 -3.80
C LEU A 5 -3.04 4.75 -4.12
N THR A 6 -3.71 5.88 -3.92
CA THR A 6 -3.08 7.19 -4.04
C THR A 6 -2.21 7.45 -2.82
N PRO A 7 -1.01 8.05 -2.99
CA PRO A 7 -0.15 8.40 -1.87
C PRO A 7 -0.90 9.31 -0.89
N ASN A 8 -1.26 8.74 0.27
CA ASN A 8 -2.00 9.42 1.33
C ASN A 8 -1.07 10.02 2.40
N ILE A 9 0.24 9.85 2.22
CA ILE A 9 1.28 10.43 3.07
C ILE A 9 2.00 11.54 2.31
N GLU A 10 2.20 12.67 2.98
CA GLU A 10 2.72 13.92 2.39
C GLU A 10 4.14 13.77 1.82
N SER A 11 4.92 12.83 2.35
CA SER A 11 6.26 12.51 1.85
C SER A 11 6.56 11.02 2.05
N PRO A 12 6.31 10.16 1.04
CA PRO A 12 6.64 8.74 1.10
C PRO A 12 8.13 8.51 1.32
N ASP A 13 8.98 9.37 0.77
CA ASP A 13 10.44 9.30 0.94
C ASP A 13 10.85 9.45 2.41
N CYS A 14 10.25 10.39 3.14
CA CYS A 14 10.53 10.58 4.57
C CYS A 14 10.13 9.37 5.41
N PHE A 15 9.04 8.68 5.06
CA PHE A 15 8.66 7.44 5.74
C PHE A 15 9.68 6.32 5.47
N TYR A 16 10.09 6.13 4.21
CA TYR A 16 11.11 5.13 3.86
C TYR A 16 12.47 5.41 4.49
N GLU A 17 12.86 6.68 4.59
CA GLU A 17 14.07 7.09 5.31
C GLU A 17 13.97 6.70 6.80
N ALA A 18 12.86 7.04 7.46
CA ALA A 18 12.64 6.69 8.86
C ALA A 18 12.65 5.17 9.09
N LEU A 19 12.04 4.40 8.19
CA LEU A 19 12.05 2.94 8.24
C LEU A 19 13.47 2.38 8.11
N THR A 20 14.22 2.88 7.14
CA THR A 20 15.61 2.46 6.86
C THR A 20 16.53 2.78 8.04
N VAL A 21 16.38 3.96 8.63
CA VAL A 21 17.14 4.36 9.83
C VAL A 21 16.80 3.45 11.00
N ALA A 22 15.52 3.14 11.23
CA ALA A 22 15.10 2.34 12.37
C ALA A 22 15.61 0.89 12.33
N GLN A 23 15.84 0.34 11.14
CA GLN A 23 16.37 -1.02 10.97
C GLN A 23 17.89 -1.07 10.72
N ARG A 24 18.58 0.07 10.66
CA ARG A 24 20.01 0.15 10.26
C ARG A 24 20.94 -0.69 11.14
N ASP A 25 20.68 -0.71 12.44
CA ASP A 25 21.52 -1.40 13.42
C ASP A 25 20.94 -2.78 13.81
N LEU A 26 19.88 -3.22 13.14
CA LEU A 26 19.22 -4.50 13.39
C LEU A 26 19.81 -5.60 12.52
N SER A 27 19.74 -6.84 13.02
CA SER A 27 19.96 -8.01 12.17
C SER A 27 18.82 -8.16 11.16
N GLU A 28 19.03 -8.91 10.08
CA GLU A 28 17.96 -9.17 9.10
C GLU A 28 16.72 -9.80 9.74
N ALA A 29 16.91 -10.70 10.72
CA ALA A 29 15.82 -11.33 11.44
C ALA A 29 15.05 -10.31 12.30
N ASP A 30 15.76 -9.46 13.04
CA ASP A 30 15.14 -8.43 13.87
C ASP A 30 14.44 -7.34 13.04
N ALA A 31 15.02 -6.98 11.88
CA ALA A 31 14.41 -6.07 10.92
C ALA A 31 13.11 -6.66 10.33
N ASN A 32 13.11 -7.95 10.02
CA ASN A 32 11.91 -8.64 9.54
C ASN A 32 10.81 -8.71 10.62
N ASP A 33 11.18 -9.01 11.86
CA ASP A 33 10.25 -9.00 13.00
C ASP A 33 9.68 -7.59 13.26
N MET A 34 10.53 -6.56 13.15
CA MET A 34 10.09 -5.17 13.22
C MET A 34 9.09 -4.83 12.10
N ASN A 35 9.36 -5.24 10.86
CA ASN A 35 8.48 -5.02 9.72
C ASN A 35 7.13 -5.74 9.91
N ALA A 36 7.13 -6.99 10.38
CA ALA A 36 5.90 -7.72 10.68
C ALA A 36 5.04 -7.01 11.74
N ARG A 37 5.67 -6.49 12.80
CA ARG A 37 4.99 -5.70 13.83
C ARG A 37 4.44 -4.39 13.27
N LEU A 38 5.20 -3.70 12.43
CA LEU A 38 4.76 -2.46 11.78
C LEU A 38 3.54 -2.72 10.89
N VAL A 39 3.56 -3.78 10.08
CA VAL A 39 2.42 -4.19 9.23
C VAL A 39 1.17 -4.45 10.07
N LEU A 40 1.29 -5.14 11.21
CA LEU A 40 0.16 -5.38 12.11
C LEU A 40 -0.40 -4.08 12.71
N ILE A 41 0.46 -3.14 13.10
CA ILE A 41 0.02 -1.82 13.61
C ILE A 41 -0.75 -1.06 12.53
N LEU A 42 -0.22 -1.01 11.30
CA LEU A 42 -0.88 -0.36 10.17
C LEU A 42 -2.19 -1.05 9.79
N ALA A 43 -2.23 -2.39 9.84
CA ALA A 43 -3.44 -3.17 9.61
C ALA A 43 -4.55 -2.83 10.61
N ASN A 44 -4.20 -2.64 11.88
CA ASN A 44 -5.14 -2.19 12.90
C ASN A 44 -5.66 -0.77 12.63
N GLN A 45 -4.81 0.11 12.08
CA GLN A 45 -5.22 1.47 11.71
C GLN A 45 -6.18 1.49 10.51
N VAL A 46 -6.01 0.57 9.56
CA VAL A 46 -6.94 0.40 8.41
C VAL A 46 -8.28 -0.17 8.87
N GLY A 47 -8.28 -1.14 9.79
CA GLY A 47 -9.49 -1.66 10.43
C GLY A 47 -10.41 -2.51 9.54
N CYS A 48 -10.02 -2.81 8.28
CA CYS A 48 -10.80 -3.61 7.34
C CYS A 48 -9.97 -4.75 6.75
N LEU A 49 -10.33 -5.99 7.07
CA LEU A 49 -9.64 -7.19 6.58
C LEU A 49 -9.73 -7.35 5.06
N GLU A 50 -10.86 -7.00 4.46
CA GLU A 50 -11.07 -7.12 3.01
C GLU A 50 -10.21 -6.13 2.22
N ASP A 51 -9.97 -4.94 2.77
CA ASP A 51 -9.07 -3.94 2.19
C ASP A 51 -7.61 -4.44 2.32
N LEU A 52 -7.25 -5.06 3.45
CA LEU A 52 -5.92 -5.65 3.64
C LEU A 52 -5.64 -6.83 2.68
N LYS A 53 -6.64 -7.70 2.43
CA LYS A 53 -6.50 -8.79 1.46
C LYS A 53 -6.27 -8.27 0.05
N GLN A 54 -7.05 -7.28 -0.38
CA GLN A 54 -6.86 -6.62 -1.68
C GLN A 54 -5.47 -5.99 -1.79
N ALA A 55 -4.97 -5.35 -0.73
CA ALA A 55 -3.61 -4.80 -0.71
C ALA A 55 -2.54 -5.89 -0.87
N ILE A 56 -2.72 -7.06 -0.25
CA ILE A 56 -1.79 -8.20 -0.39
C ILE A 56 -1.79 -8.73 -1.82
N GLU A 57 -2.97 -8.85 -2.45
CA GLU A 57 -3.07 -9.29 -3.85
C GLU A 57 -2.35 -8.32 -4.80
N LEU A 58 -2.52 -7.01 -4.61
CA LEU A 58 -1.86 -5.98 -5.41
C LEU A 58 -0.35 -5.89 -5.16
N ALA A 59 0.11 -6.17 -3.95
CA ALA A 59 1.54 -6.18 -3.61
C ALA A 59 2.26 -7.47 -4.06
N SER A 60 1.51 -8.51 -4.45
CA SER A 60 2.09 -9.77 -4.90
C SER A 60 2.87 -9.55 -6.20
N PRO A 61 4.08 -10.12 -6.35
CA PRO A 61 4.84 -10.03 -7.60
C PRO A 61 4.08 -10.60 -8.81
N ALA A 62 3.09 -11.48 -8.58
CA ALA A 62 2.21 -11.97 -9.63
C ALA A 62 1.29 -10.88 -10.22
N ALA A 63 0.89 -9.88 -9.43
CA ALA A 63 0.08 -8.75 -9.89
C ALA A 63 0.90 -7.73 -10.69
N LEU A 64 2.21 -7.64 -10.43
CA LEU A 64 3.14 -6.75 -11.15
C LEU A 64 3.54 -7.28 -12.55
N LEU A 65 3.21 -8.54 -12.87
CA LEU A 65 3.48 -9.13 -14.19
C LEU A 65 2.38 -8.81 -15.22
N ASP A 66 1.31 -8.10 -14.83
CA ASP A 66 0.26 -7.65 -15.74
C ASP A 66 0.51 -6.19 -16.19
N GLU A 67 1.66 -5.94 -16.83
CA GLU A 67 2.00 -4.63 -17.41
C GLU A 67 1.14 -4.26 -18.64
N ASN A 68 0.04 -4.99 -18.91
CA ASN A 68 -0.93 -4.70 -19.98
C ASN A 68 -2.40 -4.63 -19.50
N ALA A 69 -2.67 -4.54 -18.20
CA ALA A 69 -4.00 -4.14 -17.71
C ALA A 69 -4.14 -2.61 -17.81
N GLY A 70 -4.26 -2.13 -19.05
CA GLY A 70 -4.58 -0.73 -19.36
C GLY A 70 -5.98 -0.33 -18.87
N ASP A 71 -6.11 0.99 -18.66
CA ASP A 71 -7.38 1.72 -18.56
C ASP A 71 -8.24 1.44 -17.31
N ALA A 72 -7.86 2.05 -16.19
CA ALA A 72 -8.87 2.41 -15.20
C ALA A 72 -9.78 3.48 -15.83
N PRO A 73 -11.12 3.30 -15.86
CA PRO A 73 -12.01 4.26 -16.49
C PRO A 73 -11.93 5.56 -15.70
N GLN A 74 -11.54 6.64 -16.38
CA GLN A 74 -11.71 7.99 -15.89
C GLN A 74 -13.21 8.25 -15.77
N ALA A 75 -13.77 7.99 -14.60
CA ALA A 75 -15.06 8.52 -14.21
C ALA A 75 -14.90 10.03 -13.95
N SER A 76 -14.81 10.80 -15.04
CA SER A 76 -15.01 12.24 -15.02
C SER A 76 -16.33 12.50 -15.74
N GLY A 77 -17.28 13.04 -14.99
CA GLY A 77 -18.63 13.26 -15.45
C GLY A 77 -18.70 14.24 -16.61
N PHE A 78 -19.62 13.95 -17.53
CA PHE A 78 -20.42 15.01 -18.11
C PHE A 78 -21.89 14.59 -18.07
N ALA A 79 -22.69 15.48 -17.51
CA ALA A 79 -24.11 15.38 -17.30
C ALA A 79 -24.89 15.65 -18.60
N ALA A 80 -26.21 15.46 -18.48
CA ALA A 80 -27.29 15.98 -19.32
C ALA A 80 -27.47 15.28 -20.68
N ALA A 81 -28.55 14.51 -20.85
CA ALA A 81 -29.89 14.99 -21.21
C ALA A 81 -29.90 15.56 -22.64
N GLU A 82 -30.36 14.77 -23.60
CA GLU A 82 -31.66 14.89 -24.29
C GLU A 82 -31.83 13.75 -25.31
#